data_AF-A0A7S1KI37-F1
#
_entry.id   AF-A0A7S1KI37-F1
#
_cell.length_a   1.000
_cell.length_b   1.000
_cell.length_c   1.000
_cell.angle_alpha   90.00
_cell.angle_beta   90.00
_cell.angle_gamma   90.00
#
_symmetry.space_group_name_H-M   'P 1'
#
loop_
_entity.id
_entity.type
_entity.pdbx_description
1 polymer ?
#
loop_
_entity_poly.entity_id
_entity_poly.type
_entity_poly.pdbx_seq_one_letter_code
_entity_poly.pdbx_strand_id
1 'polypeptide(L)'
;MPMWQTPALQLAIMRALIEGGADINAGRRDEAAGRIEYGPADMCWPIRVAIRACNPAAFDLLMGQPGLQLRGRWVMQLPRTLPTDQPTKAYDDWLLATFHRNVTRDSALATEDDVLHLAARTNNAFFQRFIDLFLNLM
;
A
#
# COMPACT_ATOMS: atom_id res chain seq x y z
N MET A 1 13.45 -2.13 -9.06
CA MET A 1 14.44 -3.21 -8.89
C MET A 1 14.35 -3.74 -7.46
N PRO A 2 14.30 -5.06 -7.20
CA PRO A 2 14.41 -5.52 -5.83
C PRO A 2 15.87 -5.37 -5.36
N MET A 3 16.07 -4.72 -4.20
CA MET A 3 17.38 -4.60 -3.53
C MET A 3 17.85 -5.92 -2.90
N TRP A 4 17.00 -6.94 -2.87
CA TRP A 4 17.27 -8.24 -2.28
C TRP A 4 17.82 -9.21 -3.33
N GLN A 5 18.77 -10.05 -2.92
CA GLN A 5 19.38 -11.06 -3.80
C GLN A 5 18.35 -11.99 -4.42
N THR A 6 17.31 -12.37 -3.66
CA THR A 6 16.16 -13.13 -4.18
C THR A 6 14.86 -12.73 -3.48
N PRO A 7 13.69 -12.87 -4.15
CA PRO A 7 12.39 -12.72 -3.50
C PRO A 7 12.18 -13.71 -2.34
N ALA A 8 12.73 -14.92 -2.43
CA ALA A 8 12.64 -15.94 -1.39
C ALA A 8 13.37 -15.49 -0.10
N LEU A 9 14.56 -14.89 -0.24
CA LEU A 9 15.30 -14.33 0.89
C LEU A 9 14.53 -13.19 1.57
N GLN A 10 13.96 -12.27 0.77
CA GLN A 10 13.12 -11.21 1.30
C GLN A 10 11.96 -11.78 2.13
N LEU A 11 11.24 -12.77 1.60
CA LEU A 11 10.12 -13.39 2.28
C LEU A 11 10.55 -14.13 3.56
N ALA A 12 11.68 -14.85 3.52
CA ALA A 12 12.22 -15.55 4.68
C ALA A 12 12.56 -14.58 5.82
N ILE A 13 13.19 -13.43 5.49
CA ILE A 13 13.51 -12.39 6.48
C ILE A 13 12.22 -11.81 7.08
N MET A 14 11.23 -11.48 6.25
CA MET A 14 9.95 -10.95 6.73
C MET A 14 9.25 -11.93 7.67
N ARG A 15 9.24 -13.23 7.35
CA ARG A 15 8.69 -14.27 8.24
C ARG A 15 9.43 -14.35 9.56
N ALA A 16 10.76 -14.41 9.53
CA ALA A 16 11.57 -14.47 10.73
C ALA A 16 11.36 -13.26 11.65
N LEU A 17 11.17 -12.05 11.08
CA LEU A 17 10.84 -10.86 11.87
C LEU A 17 9.48 -10.99 12.57
N ILE A 18 8.45 -11.45 11.86
CA ILE A 18 7.11 -11.63 12.42
C ILE A 18 7.11 -12.72 13.49
N GLU A 19 7.73 -13.87 13.23
CA GLU A 19 7.90 -14.98 14.17
C GLU A 19 8.70 -14.56 15.40
N GLY A 20 9.67 -13.65 15.23
CA GLY A 20 10.44 -13.01 16.29
C GLY A 20 9.66 -11.95 17.08
N GLY A 21 8.39 -11.71 16.77
CA GLY A 21 7.52 -10.78 17.51
C GLY A 21 7.54 -9.34 17.00
N ALA A 22 7.99 -9.10 15.77
CA ALA A 22 7.84 -7.78 15.15
C ALA A 22 6.36 -7.39 15.06
N ASP A 23 6.04 -6.16 15.48
CA ASP A 23 4.68 -5.64 15.39
C ASP A 23 4.32 -5.33 13.93
N ILE A 24 3.45 -6.16 13.36
CA ILE A 24 2.94 -6.04 11.98
C ILE A 24 2.09 -4.79 11.73
N ASN A 25 1.64 -4.14 12.80
CA ASN A 25 0.83 -2.93 12.77
C ASN A 25 1.64 -1.67 13.12
N ALA A 26 2.93 -1.82 13.43
CA ALA A 26 3.78 -0.70 13.83
C ALA A 26 3.81 0.36 12.72
N GLY A 27 3.56 1.61 13.12
CA GLY A 27 3.66 2.76 12.22
C GLY A 27 4.68 3.74 12.76
N ARG A 28 5.65 4.11 11.93
CA ARG A 28 6.51 5.26 12.18
C ARG A 28 6.26 6.30 11.08
N ARG A 29 6.27 7.58 11.46
CA ARG A 29 6.39 8.68 10.51
C ARG A 29 7.77 8.62 9.88
N ASP A 30 7.85 8.63 8.55
CA ASP A 30 9.13 8.76 7.86
C ASP A 30 9.69 10.18 8.07
N GLU A 31 10.55 10.33 9.08
CA GLU A 31 11.19 11.61 9.42
C GLU A 31 12.26 12.00 8.38
N ALA A 32 12.78 11.04 7.61
CA ALA A 32 13.80 11.28 6.59
C ALA A 32 13.21 11.87 5.29
N ALA A 33 11.88 11.81 5.11
CA ALA A 33 11.17 12.47 4.01
C ALA A 33 11.21 14.01 4.08
N GLY A 34 11.86 14.59 5.11
CA GLY A 34 11.97 16.03 5.32
C GLY A 34 10.64 16.62 5.78
N ARG A 35 10.70 17.79 6.43
CA ARG A 35 9.51 18.60 6.70
C ARG A 35 8.97 19.15 5.38
N ILE A 36 8.29 18.31 4.61
CA ILE A 36 7.28 18.80 3.68
C ILE A 36 5.94 18.52 4.32
N GLU A 37 5.19 19.59 4.48
CA GLU A 37 3.95 19.71 5.22
C GLU A 37 2.80 18.93 4.56
N TYR A 38 2.87 17.60 4.36
CA TYR A 38 1.84 16.88 3.59
C TYR A 38 1.48 15.46 4.07
N GLY A 39 0.76 15.42 5.19
CA GLY A 39 -0.26 14.40 5.47
C GLY A 39 0.22 12.97 5.76
N PRO A 40 -0.71 12.05 6.02
CA PRO A 40 -0.43 10.65 6.42
C PRO A 40 0.22 9.79 5.33
N ALA A 41 0.56 10.40 4.19
CA ALA A 41 1.30 9.77 3.11
C ALA A 41 2.66 9.21 3.57
N ASP A 42 3.23 9.77 4.64
CA ASP A 42 4.56 9.45 5.19
C ASP A 42 4.52 8.40 6.31
N MET A 43 3.36 7.78 6.57
CA MET A 43 3.24 6.71 7.57
C MET A 43 3.67 5.34 6.99
N CYS A 44 4.73 4.75 7.55
CA CYS A 44 5.32 3.49 7.09
C CYS A 44 4.72 2.25 7.77
N TRP A 45 3.40 2.05 7.70
CA TRP A 45 2.82 0.77 8.15
C TRP A 45 3.23 -0.37 7.20
N PRO A 46 3.60 -1.56 7.71
CA PRO A 46 4.05 -2.68 6.87
C PRO A 46 3.11 -3.01 5.70
N ILE A 47 1.80 -3.06 5.96
CA ILE A 47 0.81 -3.36 4.91
C ILE A 47 0.76 -2.29 3.82
N ARG A 48 0.88 -1.02 4.21
CA ARG A 48 0.86 0.10 3.27
C ARG A 48 2.15 0.17 2.44
N VAL A 49 3.29 -0.17 3.04
CA VAL A 49 4.56 -0.29 2.33
C VAL A 49 4.48 -1.43 1.30
N ALA A 50 3.91 -2.58 1.65
CA ALA A 50 3.71 -3.69 0.72
C ALA A 50 2.85 -3.30 -0.50
N ILE A 51 1.76 -2.54 -0.27
CA ILE A 51 0.89 -2.00 -1.32
C ILE A 51 1.66 -1.02 -2.22
N ARG A 52 2.28 0.02 -1.66
CA ARG A 52 3.03 1.03 -2.43
C ARG A 52 4.13 0.41 -3.28
N ALA A 53 4.83 -0.59 -2.74
CA ALA A 53 5.92 -1.27 -3.39
C ALA A 53 5.48 -2.31 -4.44
N CYS A 54 4.17 -2.51 -4.66
CA CYS A 54 3.64 -3.58 -5.53
C CYS A 54 4.23 -4.96 -5.18
N ASN A 55 4.28 -5.28 -3.88
CA ASN A 55 4.90 -6.48 -3.36
C ASN A 55 3.84 -7.52 -2.93
N PRO A 56 3.39 -8.40 -3.84
CA PRO A 56 2.37 -9.41 -3.53
C PRO A 56 2.78 -10.34 -2.39
N ALA A 57 4.04 -10.78 -2.36
CA ALA A 57 4.50 -11.73 -1.35
C ALA A 57 4.45 -11.14 0.07
N ALA A 58 4.85 -9.87 0.22
CA ALA A 58 4.74 -9.16 1.50
C ALA A 58 3.29 -8.89 1.88
N PHE A 59 2.45 -8.49 0.91
CA PHE A 59 1.02 -8.26 1.13
C PHE A 59 0.31 -9.53 1.61
N ASP A 60 0.51 -10.64 0.89
CA ASP A 60 -0.12 -11.93 1.23
C ASP A 60 0.38 -12.48 2.56
N LEU A 61 1.68 -12.32 2.87
CA LEU A 61 2.23 -12.71 4.17
C LEU A 61 1.53 -11.96 5.32
N LEU A 62 1.40 -10.63 5.20
CA LEU A 62 0.77 -9.79 6.22
C LEU A 62 -0.73 -10.09 6.34
N MET A 63 -1.44 -10.22 5.23
CA MET A 63 -2.87 -10.54 5.19
C MET A 63 -3.20 -11.90 5.84
N GLY A 64 -2.23 -12.82 5.86
CA GLY A 64 -2.34 -14.10 6.56
C GLY A 64 -2.10 -14.00 8.08
N GLN A 65 -1.58 -12.89 8.60
CA GLN A 65 -1.29 -12.77 10.03
C GLN A 65 -2.55 -12.46 10.85
N PRO A 66 -2.76 -13.15 11.98
CA PRO A 66 -3.81 -12.79 12.92
C PRO A 66 -3.52 -11.40 13.52
N GLY A 67 -4.57 -10.61 13.74
CA GLY A 67 -4.45 -9.29 14.35
C GLY A 67 -3.94 -8.18 13.42
N LEU A 68 -3.77 -8.44 12.11
CA LEU A 68 -3.53 -7.37 11.15
C LEU A 68 -4.71 -6.38 11.15
N GLN A 69 -4.39 -5.10 11.29
CA GLN A 69 -5.35 -4.02 11.21
C GLN A 69 -5.26 -3.39 9.82
N LEU A 70 -6.41 -3.11 9.20
CA LEU A 70 -6.51 -2.43 7.90
C LEU A 70 -7.10 -1.01 8.04
N ARG A 71 -8.05 -0.85 8.96
CA ARG A 71 -8.71 0.42 9.19
C ARG A 71 -7.76 1.48 9.72
N GLY A 72 -7.96 2.72 9.30
CA GLY A 72 -7.13 3.86 9.69
C GLY A 72 -5.67 3.75 9.20
N ARG A 73 -5.38 2.81 8.30
CA ARG A 73 -4.05 2.58 7.73
C ARG A 73 -3.95 2.92 6.25
N TRP A 74 -4.98 3.57 5.70
CA TRP A 74 -4.90 4.22 4.39
C TRP A 74 -4.57 3.20 3.30
N VAL A 75 -5.07 1.95 3.47
CA VAL A 75 -4.80 0.82 2.57
C VAL A 75 -5.53 0.94 1.23
N MET A 76 -6.40 1.94 1.10
CA MET A 76 -7.09 2.34 -0.13
C MET A 76 -6.47 3.59 -0.77
N GLN A 77 -5.45 4.19 -0.16
CA GLN A 77 -4.82 5.39 -0.70
C GLN A 77 -3.97 5.04 -1.93
N LEU A 78 -4.16 5.80 -3.01
CA LEU A 78 -3.29 5.68 -4.19
C LEU A 78 -1.83 5.97 -3.83
N PRO A 79 -0.88 5.12 -4.27
CA PRO A 79 0.54 5.39 -4.15
C PRO A 79 0.91 6.73 -4.80
N ARG A 80 1.61 7.60 -4.06
CA ARG A 80 2.19 8.82 -4.67
C ARG A 80 3.24 8.44 -5.70
N THR A 81 3.06 8.98 -6.90
CA THR A 81 3.99 8.86 -8.03
C THR A 81 4.79 10.16 -8.21
N LEU A 82 6.06 10.03 -8.56
CA LEU A 82 6.89 11.13 -9.04
C LEU A 82 6.62 11.39 -10.53
N PRO A 83 6.91 12.60 -11.06
CA PRO A 83 6.77 12.88 -12.49
C PRO A 83 7.57 11.94 -13.40
N THR A 84 8.61 11.30 -12.86
CA THR A 84 9.46 10.34 -13.57
C THR A 84 8.94 8.90 -13.48
N ASP A 85 7.96 8.62 -12.63
CA ASP A 85 7.40 7.29 -12.51
C ASP A 85 6.58 6.97 -13.75
N GLN A 86 6.71 5.73 -14.23
CA GLN A 86 5.92 5.19 -15.33
C GLN A 86 5.24 3.91 -14.84
N PRO A 87 4.09 4.01 -14.15
CA PRO A 87 3.29 2.86 -13.76
C PRO A 87 3.05 1.96 -14.98
N THR A 88 3.37 0.69 -14.82
CA THR A 88 3.08 -0.30 -15.87
C THR A 88 1.65 -0.78 -15.72
N LYS A 89 1.05 -1.29 -16.81
CA LYS A 89 -0.28 -1.91 -16.72
C LYS A 89 -0.37 -3.00 -15.65
N ALA A 90 0.72 -3.76 -15.46
CA ALA A 90 0.80 -4.79 -14.42
C ALA A 90 0.76 -4.20 -12.99
N TYR A 91 1.34 -3.01 -12.78
CA TYR A 91 1.25 -2.27 -11.52
C TYR A 91 -0.21 -1.87 -11.24
N ASP A 92 -0.87 -1.26 -12.22
CA ASP A 92 -2.26 -0.81 -12.11
C ASP A 92 -3.22 -1.98 -11.86
N ASP A 93 -3.10 -3.05 -12.64
CA ASP A 93 -3.93 -4.26 -12.49
C ASP A 93 -3.76 -4.89 -11.10
N TRP A 94 -2.51 -4.98 -10.61
CA TRP A 94 -2.22 -5.52 -9.29
C TRP A 94 -2.76 -4.64 -8.16
N LEU A 95 -2.59 -3.32 -8.28
CA LEU A 95 -3.06 -2.37 -7.29
C LEU A 95 -4.59 -2.37 -7.19
N LEU A 96 -5.28 -2.42 -8.33
CA LEU A 96 -6.74 -2.53 -8.38
C LEU A 96 -7.23 -3.85 -7.75
N ALA A 97 -6.59 -4.97 -8.08
CA ALA A 97 -6.92 -6.26 -7.46
C ALA A 97 -6.70 -6.24 -5.95
N THR A 98 -5.65 -5.55 -5.49
CA THR A 98 -5.35 -5.38 -4.06
C THR A 98 -6.41 -4.56 -3.35
N PHE A 99 -6.85 -3.44 -3.92
CA PHE A 99 -7.94 -2.62 -3.38
C PHE A 99 -9.26 -3.38 -3.35
N HIS A 100 -9.59 -4.13 -4.39
CA HIS A 100 -10.77 -4.99 -4.39
C HIS A 100 -10.71 -6.03 -3.26
N ARG A 101 -9.56 -6.68 -3.04
CA ARG A 101 -9.36 -7.63 -1.93
C ARG A 101 -9.56 -6.97 -0.56
N ASN A 102 -9.07 -5.75 -0.38
CA ASN A 102 -9.24 -4.98 0.85
C ASN A 102 -10.73 -4.70 1.12
N VAL A 103 -11.45 -4.13 0.14
CA VAL A 103 -12.89 -3.81 0.26
C VAL A 103 -13.74 -5.07 0.44
N THR A 104 -13.39 -6.16 -0.23
CA THR A 104 -14.08 -7.46 -0.06
C THR A 104 -13.96 -7.97 1.37
N ARG A 105 -12.80 -7.74 2.02
CA ARG A 105 -12.57 -8.14 3.41
C ARG A 105 -13.26 -7.19 4.40
N ASP A 106 -13.25 -5.90 4.10
CA ASP A 106 -13.83 -4.86 4.96
C ASP A 106 -14.32 -3.69 4.10
N SER A 107 -15.63 -3.63 3.85
CA SER A 107 -16.23 -2.64 2.98
C SER A 107 -16.16 -1.21 3.54
N ALA A 108 -15.99 -1.06 4.86
CA ALA A 108 -15.83 0.26 5.48
C ALA A 108 -14.56 0.98 5.02
N LEU A 109 -13.58 0.25 4.48
CA LEU A 109 -12.35 0.81 3.91
C LEU A 109 -12.60 1.72 2.70
N ALA A 110 -13.65 1.45 1.92
CA ALA A 110 -14.01 2.27 0.74
C ALA A 110 -14.51 3.66 1.15
N THR A 111 -15.10 3.77 2.35
CA THR A 111 -15.68 5.00 2.88
C THR A 111 -14.80 5.66 3.95
N GLU A 112 -13.55 5.21 4.12
CA GLU A 112 -12.64 5.87 5.06
C GLU A 112 -12.39 7.32 4.60
N ASP A 113 -12.43 8.24 5.56
CA ASP A 113 -12.30 9.68 5.31
C ASP A 113 -11.05 9.97 4.45
N ASP A 114 -11.20 10.96 3.56
CA ASP A 114 -10.17 11.47 2.65
C ASP A 114 -9.68 10.55 1.51
N VAL A 115 -10.13 9.30 1.36
CA VAL A 115 -9.63 8.41 0.27
C VAL A 115 -9.72 9.07 -1.11
N LEU A 116 -10.89 9.63 -1.45
CA LEU A 116 -11.11 10.35 -2.71
C LEU A 116 -10.29 11.64 -2.81
N HIS A 117 -10.25 12.42 -1.73
CA HIS A 117 -9.51 13.68 -1.67
C HIS A 117 -8.00 13.46 -1.93
N LEU A 118 -7.43 12.39 -1.37
CA LEU A 118 -6.02 12.07 -1.54
C LEU A 118 -5.72 11.46 -2.91
N ALA A 119 -6.66 10.68 -3.46
CA ALA A 119 -6.56 10.16 -4.80
C ALA A 119 -6.42 11.31 -5.81
N ALA A 120 -7.25 12.37 -5.66
CA ALA A 120 -7.17 13.58 -6.48
C ALA A 120 -5.85 14.35 -6.34
N ARG A 121 -5.13 14.19 -5.23
CA ARG A 121 -3.80 14.79 -4.99
C ARG A 121 -2.65 13.96 -5.55
N THR A 122 -2.92 12.75 -6.01
CA THR A 122 -1.89 11.88 -6.56
C THR A 122 -1.59 12.31 -7.99
N ASN A 123 -0.31 12.39 -8.35
CA ASN A 123 0.09 12.80 -9.70
C ASN A 123 -0.40 11.74 -10.71
N ASN A 124 -1.01 12.17 -11.82
CA ASN A 124 -1.74 11.31 -12.78
C ASN A 124 -0.83 10.43 -13.66
N ALA A 125 0.12 9.70 -13.06
CA ALA A 125 0.95 8.75 -13.81
C ALA A 125 0.21 7.43 -14.11
N PHE A 126 -0.94 7.18 -13.48
CA PHE A 126 -1.77 5.99 -13.68
C PHE A 126 -2.54 6.02 -15.00
N PHE A 127 -2.92 4.86 -15.51
CA PHE A 127 -3.82 4.79 -16.66
C PHE A 127 -5.22 5.28 -16.27
N GLN A 128 -5.90 6.01 -17.16
CA GLN A 128 -7.25 6.52 -16.89
C GLN A 128 -8.23 5.42 -16.48
N ARG A 129 -8.17 4.26 -17.14
CA ARG A 129 -9.00 3.09 -16.81
C ARG A 129 -8.82 2.64 -15.35
N PHE A 130 -7.60 2.71 -14.83
CA PHE A 130 -7.34 2.38 -13.43
C PHE A 130 -8.06 3.36 -12.50
N ILE A 131 -7.97 4.66 -12.78
CA ILE A 131 -8.68 5.70 -12.01
C ILE A 131 -10.18 5.46 -12.05
N ASP A 132 -10.76 5.21 -13.22
CA ASP A 132 -12.20 4.97 -13.36
C ASP A 132 -12.66 3.74 -12.54
N LEU A 133 -11.89 2.64 -12.60
CA LEU A 133 -12.21 1.43 -11.84
C LEU A 133 -11.99 1.60 -10.33
N PHE A 134 -10.98 2.37 -9.93
CA PHE A 134 -10.77 2.72 -8.52
C PHE A 134 -11.92 3.56 -7.97
N LEU A 135 -12.39 4.55 -8.72
CA LEU A 135 -13.54 5.38 -8.32
C LEU A 135 -14.82 4.55 -8.19
N ASN A 136 -15.00 3.50 -9.00
CA ASN A 136 -16.14 2.58 -8.86
C ASN A 136 -16.05 1.64 -7.64
N LEU A 137 -14.88 1.52 -7.01
CA LEU A 137 -14.71 0.75 -5.78
C LEU A 137 -15.03 1.56 -4.52
N MET A 138 -15.10 2.89 -4.65
CA MET A 138 -15.43 3.83 -3.57
C MET A 138 -16.93 4.08 -3.54
#